data_AF-A0A841MJ98-F1
#
_entry.id   AF-A0A841MJ98-F1
#
_cell.length_a   1.000
_cell.length_b   1.000
_cell.length_c   1.000
_cell.angle_alpha   90.00
_cell.angle_beta   90.00
_cell.angle_gamma   90.00
#
_symmetry.space_group_name_H-M   'P 1'
#
loop_
_entity.id
_entity.type
_entity.pdbx_description
1 polymer ?
#
loop_
_entity_poly.entity_id
_entity_poly.type
_entity_poly.pdbx_seq_one_letter_code
_entity_poly.pdbx_strand_id
1 'polypeptide(L)'
;MLFIQKYDETVLPEDFHYINNICAILYDQIVDVYRYSDYEKFTTQKIDFSGKFSKEDLEDIKSEDDLVKFLLDNNLRRELNDTITKKICSAVISDFSNFVYEAISSAQKCKTTVAFALLRKPFTDELTILERLLVDPNGFIENFYIEGDISKYDPSSDRGKNKIDHFKLIDDCKKKMKYNLLIFSSLVYDIRYDKSFKGAIQELTNKSIHVVTNHRHYQTEAKDLNFIFDAVSNVDQYLHAFYTNCYYLLLYSASVIDELYFRYLTDHEHKTLRKSKALRRLISMVLVRDFREDESNINILEIILSIFEKNKITCSRCNFEFTPTGTDLEYYFFEENIKCPQCLDYTINSDKELESFVSRFEIILNVKNTE
;
A
#
# COMPACT_ATOMS: atom_id res chain seq x y z
N MET A 1 -13.98 -7.95 10.43
CA MET A 1 -13.84 -6.48 10.28
C MET A 1 -12.57 -6.10 11.00
N LEU A 2 -11.63 -5.38 10.36
CA LEU A 2 -10.34 -5.03 10.98
C LEU A 2 -10.42 -3.78 11.86
N PHE A 3 -11.35 -2.87 11.57
CA PHE A 3 -11.57 -1.71 12.41
C PHE A 3 -12.21 -2.14 13.74
N ILE A 4 -11.64 -1.69 14.86
CA ILE A 4 -12.13 -1.92 16.22
C ILE A 4 -12.96 -0.71 16.64
N GLN A 5 -14.24 -0.92 16.91
CA GLN A 5 -15.13 0.11 17.45
C GLN A 5 -14.99 0.22 18.97
N LYS A 6 -15.41 1.36 19.53
CA LYS A 6 -15.27 1.72 20.96
C LYS A 6 -15.85 0.69 21.95
N TYR A 7 -16.75 -0.18 21.50
CA TYR A 7 -17.42 -1.17 22.34
C TYR A 7 -17.24 -2.61 21.83
N ASP A 8 -16.31 -2.83 20.91
CA ASP A 8 -16.00 -4.17 20.43
C ASP A 8 -15.26 -4.95 21.51
N GLU A 9 -15.72 -6.17 21.79
CA GLU A 9 -14.97 -7.09 22.64
C GLU A 9 -13.75 -7.60 21.88
N THR A 10 -12.57 -7.13 22.26
CA THR A 10 -11.29 -7.54 21.67
C THR A 10 -10.30 -7.98 22.75
N VAL A 11 -9.46 -8.96 22.41
CA VAL A 11 -8.36 -9.42 23.26
C VAL A 11 -7.06 -8.63 23.04
N LEU A 12 -7.03 -7.77 22.01
CA LEU A 12 -5.92 -6.89 21.75
C LEU A 12 -5.81 -5.85 22.88
N PRO A 13 -4.61 -5.57 23.43
CA PRO A 13 -4.44 -4.52 24.43
C PRO A 13 -4.81 -3.13 23.87
N GLU A 14 -5.39 -2.28 24.73
CA GLU A 14 -5.94 -0.96 24.33
C GLU A 14 -4.91 -0.06 23.63
N ASP A 15 -3.63 -0.13 24.03
CA ASP A 15 -2.53 0.65 23.44
C ASP A 15 -2.34 0.37 21.94
N PHE A 16 -2.77 -0.80 21.44
CA PHE A 16 -2.67 -1.16 20.03
C PHE A 16 -3.93 -0.89 19.21
N HIS A 17 -5.05 -0.53 19.84
CA HIS A 17 -6.32 -0.34 19.11
C HIS A 17 -6.21 0.79 18.08
N TYR A 18 -5.52 1.86 18.46
CA TYR A 18 -5.36 3.04 17.62
C TYR A 18 -4.55 2.74 16.35
N ILE A 19 -3.34 2.18 16.51
CA ILE A 19 -2.50 1.80 15.37
C ILE A 19 -3.13 0.70 14.51
N ASN A 20 -3.90 -0.22 15.13
CA ASN A 20 -4.69 -1.20 14.41
C ASN A 20 -5.70 -0.53 13.48
N ASN A 21 -6.45 0.44 13.98
CA ASN A 21 -7.46 1.14 13.18
C ASN A 21 -6.82 1.96 12.05
N ILE A 22 -5.64 2.53 12.28
CA ILE A 22 -4.86 3.17 11.21
C ILE A 22 -4.45 2.16 10.14
N CYS A 23 -3.95 0.98 10.53
CA CYS A 23 -3.62 -0.09 9.58
C CYS A 23 -4.87 -0.59 8.83
N ALA A 24 -6.03 -0.68 9.49
CA ALA A 24 -7.29 -1.05 8.87
C ALA A 24 -7.72 -0.05 7.78
N ILE A 25 -7.58 1.25 8.03
CA ILE A 25 -7.88 2.29 7.03
C ILE A 25 -6.89 2.25 5.86
N LEU A 26 -5.59 2.03 6.11
CA LEU A 26 -4.61 1.86 5.04
C LEU A 26 -4.88 0.61 4.21
N TYR A 27 -5.31 -0.48 4.85
CA TYR A 27 -5.77 -1.68 4.19
C TYR A 27 -7.02 -1.41 3.34
N ASP A 28 -8.02 -0.69 3.87
CA ASP A 28 -9.22 -0.34 3.12
C ASP A 28 -8.87 0.43 1.84
N GLN A 29 -7.93 1.38 1.90
CA GLN A 29 -7.44 2.10 0.70
C GLN A 29 -6.88 1.18 -0.40
N ILE A 30 -6.33 0.02 -0.03
CA ILE A 30 -5.82 -0.99 -0.98
C ILE A 30 -6.98 -1.76 -1.60
N VAL A 31 -7.98 -2.17 -0.81
CA VAL A 31 -9.11 -2.98 -1.30
C VAL A 31 -10.24 -2.18 -1.96
N ASP A 32 -10.23 -0.85 -1.83
CA ASP A 32 -11.17 0.05 -2.52
C ASP A 32 -11.31 -0.26 -4.02
N VAL A 33 -10.22 -0.68 -4.66
CA VAL A 33 -10.18 -1.04 -6.08
C VAL A 33 -11.21 -2.11 -6.47
N TYR A 34 -11.65 -2.94 -5.52
CA TYR A 34 -12.67 -3.97 -5.73
C TYR A 34 -14.06 -3.56 -5.27
N ARG A 35 -14.19 -2.48 -4.48
CA ARG A 35 -15.45 -2.08 -3.85
C ARG A 35 -16.17 -0.99 -4.63
N TYR A 36 -15.44 -0.04 -5.21
CA TYR A 36 -16.02 1.15 -5.82
C TYR A 36 -16.10 1.05 -7.34
N SER A 37 -17.22 1.52 -7.90
CA SER A 37 -17.44 1.64 -9.34
C SER A 37 -16.40 2.51 -10.04
N ASP A 38 -15.77 3.43 -9.30
CA ASP A 38 -14.76 4.35 -9.81
C ASP A 38 -13.60 3.57 -10.49
N TYR A 39 -13.27 2.38 -9.98
CA TYR A 39 -12.20 1.55 -10.51
C TYR A 39 -12.59 0.67 -11.72
N GLU A 40 -13.82 0.77 -12.25
CA GLU A 40 -14.29 -0.09 -13.35
C GLU A 40 -13.41 0.00 -14.60
N LYS A 41 -12.87 1.18 -14.92
CA LYS A 41 -11.94 1.37 -16.05
C LYS A 41 -10.58 0.67 -15.85
N PHE A 42 -10.22 0.37 -14.61
CA PHE A 42 -9.04 -0.42 -14.29
C PHE A 42 -9.35 -1.92 -14.38
N THR A 43 -10.48 -2.36 -13.84
CA THR A 43 -10.88 -3.78 -13.85
C THR A 43 -11.35 -4.25 -15.23
N THR A 44 -11.73 -3.33 -16.11
CA THR A 44 -12.16 -3.60 -17.48
C THR A 44 -11.18 -3.05 -18.51
N GLN A 45 -10.83 -3.84 -19.52
CA GLN A 45 -10.10 -3.38 -20.69
C GLN A 45 -11.02 -3.39 -21.91
N LYS A 46 -11.18 -2.22 -22.55
CA LYS A 46 -11.87 -2.09 -23.84
C LYS A 46 -10.81 -1.92 -24.91
N ILE A 47 -10.74 -2.87 -25.85
CA ILE A 47 -9.89 -2.77 -27.03
C ILE A 47 -10.80 -2.40 -28.20
N ASP A 48 -10.53 -1.25 -28.81
CA ASP A 48 -11.30 -0.78 -29.96
C ASP A 48 -10.68 -1.34 -31.25
N PHE A 49 -11.42 -2.25 -31.89
CA PHE A 49 -11.06 -2.84 -33.19
C PHE A 49 -11.70 -2.11 -34.37
N SER A 50 -12.47 -1.03 -34.13
CA SER A 50 -13.29 -0.39 -35.15
C SER A 50 -12.46 0.09 -36.36
N GLY A 51 -12.87 -0.37 -37.55
CA GLY A 51 -12.30 0.02 -38.83
C GLY A 51 -10.97 -0.65 -39.22
N LYS A 52 -10.40 -1.55 -38.39
CA LYS A 52 -9.13 -2.24 -38.68
C LYS A 52 -9.26 -3.75 -38.92
N PHE A 53 -10.27 -4.37 -38.34
CA PHE A 53 -10.47 -5.82 -38.39
C PHE A 53 -11.93 -6.12 -38.75
N SER A 54 -12.13 -7.15 -39.57
CA SER A 54 -13.46 -7.67 -39.90
C SER A 54 -14.07 -8.40 -38.70
N LYS A 55 -15.39 -8.67 -38.75
CA LYS A 55 -16.01 -9.56 -37.76
C LYS A 55 -15.41 -10.96 -37.78
N GLU A 56 -15.03 -11.44 -38.96
CA GLU A 56 -14.43 -12.76 -39.19
C GLU A 56 -13.06 -12.87 -38.48
N ASP A 57 -12.23 -11.82 -38.53
CA ASP A 57 -10.94 -11.77 -37.83
C ASP A 57 -11.08 -11.91 -36.29
N LEU A 58 -12.25 -11.56 -35.75
CA LEU A 58 -12.54 -11.62 -34.31
C LEU A 58 -13.27 -12.91 -33.89
N GLU A 59 -13.88 -13.65 -34.83
CA GLU A 59 -14.58 -14.91 -34.55
C GLU A 59 -13.61 -16.05 -34.18
N ASP A 60 -12.35 -15.93 -34.56
CA ASP A 60 -11.29 -16.88 -34.21
C ASP A 60 -10.75 -16.70 -32.78
N ILE A 61 -11.09 -15.60 -32.10
CA ILE A 61 -10.70 -15.36 -30.71
C ILE A 61 -11.65 -16.12 -29.78
N LYS A 62 -11.28 -17.35 -29.39
CA LYS A 62 -12.12 -18.22 -28.53
C LYS A 62 -11.55 -18.43 -27.14
N SER A 63 -10.28 -18.09 -26.96
CA SER A 63 -9.54 -18.23 -25.71
C SER A 63 -8.64 -17.02 -25.44
N GLU A 64 -8.05 -16.99 -24.25
CA GLU A 64 -7.05 -15.98 -23.90
C GLU A 64 -5.78 -16.09 -24.77
N ASP A 65 -5.35 -17.31 -25.05
CA ASP A 65 -4.19 -17.57 -25.92
C ASP A 65 -4.44 -17.06 -27.35
N ASP A 66 -5.66 -17.23 -27.86
CA ASP A 66 -6.05 -16.69 -29.17
C ASP A 66 -6.03 -15.16 -29.18
N LEU A 67 -6.52 -14.52 -28.11
CA LEU A 67 -6.49 -13.06 -27.97
C LEU A 67 -5.04 -12.55 -27.94
N VAL A 68 -4.16 -13.19 -27.20
CA VAL A 68 -2.75 -12.81 -27.10
C VAL A 68 -2.09 -12.91 -28.47
N LYS A 69 -2.26 -14.06 -29.13
CA LYS A 69 -1.68 -14.30 -30.45
C LYS A 69 -2.19 -13.26 -31.44
N PHE A 70 -3.50 -13.00 -31.44
CA PHE A 70 -4.11 -11.96 -32.25
C PHE A 70 -3.48 -10.58 -32.00
N LEU A 71 -3.29 -10.19 -30.74
CA LEU A 71 -2.68 -8.90 -30.40
C LEU A 71 -1.20 -8.83 -30.84
N LEU A 72 -0.44 -9.91 -30.71
CA LEU A 72 0.95 -9.97 -31.14
C LEU A 72 1.08 -9.90 -32.67
N ASP A 73 0.31 -10.72 -33.39
CA ASP A 73 0.33 -10.81 -34.85
C ASP A 73 -0.06 -9.48 -35.51
N ASN A 74 -0.89 -8.68 -34.83
CA ASN A 74 -1.37 -7.38 -35.30
C ASN A 74 -0.61 -6.16 -34.73
N ASN A 75 0.55 -6.37 -34.09
CA ASN A 75 1.38 -5.31 -33.51
C ASN A 75 0.68 -4.46 -32.41
N LEU A 76 -0.31 -5.03 -31.73
CA LEU A 76 -1.07 -4.40 -30.63
C LEU A 76 -0.40 -4.69 -29.27
N ARG A 77 0.92 -4.53 -29.20
CA ARG A 77 1.72 -4.83 -27.99
C ARG A 77 1.35 -3.98 -26.79
N ARG A 78 0.93 -2.73 -27.00
CA ARG A 78 0.52 -1.83 -25.92
C ARG A 78 -0.76 -2.35 -25.26
N GLU A 79 -1.75 -2.69 -26.08
CA GLU A 79 -3.03 -3.23 -25.64
C GLU A 79 -2.83 -4.55 -24.90
N LEU A 80 -1.95 -5.42 -25.41
CA LEU A 80 -1.55 -6.65 -24.72
C LEU A 80 -0.93 -6.34 -23.34
N ASN A 81 0.10 -5.49 -23.30
CA ASN A 81 0.80 -5.18 -22.06
C ASN A 81 -0.12 -4.56 -21.02
N ASP A 82 -1.02 -3.65 -21.42
CA ASP A 82 -2.00 -3.06 -20.50
C ASP A 82 -3.01 -4.10 -20.00
N THR A 83 -3.49 -4.98 -20.87
CA THR A 83 -4.42 -6.06 -20.50
C THR A 83 -3.79 -7.01 -19.47
N ILE A 84 -2.59 -7.52 -19.77
CA ILE A 84 -1.90 -8.46 -18.89
C ILE A 84 -1.46 -7.78 -17.59
N THR A 85 -0.98 -6.53 -17.65
CA THR A 85 -0.62 -5.77 -16.44
C THR A 85 -1.83 -5.61 -15.51
N LYS A 86 -2.98 -5.17 -16.03
CA LYS A 86 -4.22 -5.04 -15.24
C LYS A 86 -4.67 -6.36 -14.62
N LYS A 87 -4.57 -7.46 -15.38
CA LYS A 87 -4.90 -8.81 -14.91
C LYS A 87 -3.99 -9.24 -13.77
N ILE A 88 -2.67 -9.13 -13.93
CA ILE A 88 -1.69 -9.51 -12.90
C ILE A 88 -1.86 -8.64 -11.67
N CYS A 89 -1.95 -7.30 -11.82
CA CYS A 89 -2.18 -6.40 -10.70
C CYS A 89 -3.44 -6.78 -9.92
N SER A 90 -4.57 -6.97 -10.61
CA SER A 90 -5.84 -7.33 -9.96
C SER A 90 -5.76 -8.66 -9.21
N ALA A 91 -5.05 -9.66 -9.74
CA ALA A 91 -4.90 -10.95 -9.06
C ALA A 91 -3.96 -10.85 -7.84
N VAL A 92 -2.80 -10.22 -8.02
CA VAL A 92 -1.78 -10.08 -6.97
C VAL A 92 -2.29 -9.20 -5.82
N ILE A 93 -2.97 -8.09 -6.11
CA ILE A 93 -3.54 -7.21 -5.06
C ILE A 93 -4.62 -7.96 -4.26
N SER A 94 -5.39 -8.85 -4.89
CA SER A 94 -6.45 -9.61 -4.23
C SER A 94 -5.85 -10.60 -3.23
N ASP A 95 -4.84 -11.35 -3.67
CA ASP A 95 -4.11 -12.30 -2.84
C ASP A 95 -3.37 -11.58 -1.68
N PHE A 96 -2.67 -10.50 -2.00
CA PHE A 96 -2.02 -9.60 -1.04
C PHE A 96 -2.99 -9.14 0.05
N SER A 97 -4.18 -8.69 -0.36
CA SER A 97 -5.19 -8.18 0.57
C SER A 97 -5.69 -9.28 1.50
N ASN A 98 -5.92 -10.49 0.99
CA ASN A 98 -6.35 -11.62 1.83
C ASN A 98 -5.30 -11.98 2.88
N PHE A 99 -4.02 -12.07 2.51
CA PHE A 99 -2.94 -12.39 3.44
C PHE A 99 -2.77 -11.30 4.51
N VAL A 100 -2.79 -10.03 4.11
CA VAL A 100 -2.70 -8.88 5.03
C VAL A 100 -3.89 -8.84 5.98
N TYR A 101 -5.10 -9.08 5.49
CA TYR A 101 -6.31 -9.12 6.32
C TYR A 101 -6.19 -10.20 7.41
N GLU A 102 -5.81 -11.42 7.03
CA GLU A 102 -5.65 -12.51 7.98
C GLU A 102 -4.49 -12.27 8.96
N ALA A 103 -3.43 -11.58 8.52
CA ALA A 103 -2.32 -11.20 9.38
C ALA A 103 -2.76 -10.20 10.47
N ILE A 104 -3.44 -9.11 10.08
CA ILE A 104 -3.95 -8.12 11.03
C ILE A 104 -5.00 -8.76 11.95
N SER A 105 -5.92 -9.57 11.41
CA SER A 105 -6.90 -10.29 12.23
C SER A 105 -6.26 -11.28 13.22
N SER A 106 -5.13 -11.88 12.85
CA SER A 106 -4.36 -12.74 13.75
C SER A 106 -3.65 -11.94 14.85
N ALA A 107 -3.11 -10.77 14.51
CA ALA A 107 -2.50 -9.86 15.49
C ALA A 107 -3.53 -9.33 16.50
N GLN A 108 -4.76 -9.01 16.06
CA GLN A 108 -5.88 -8.65 16.95
C GLN A 108 -6.22 -9.73 17.96
N LYS A 109 -5.92 -11.00 17.64
CA LYS A 109 -6.12 -12.15 18.53
C LYS A 109 -4.86 -12.48 19.35
N CYS A 110 -3.87 -11.59 19.34
CA CYS A 110 -2.55 -11.76 19.95
C CYS A 110 -1.79 -13.01 19.44
N LYS A 111 -2.09 -13.48 18.22
CA LYS A 111 -1.42 -14.63 17.58
C LYS A 111 -0.26 -14.14 16.72
N THR A 112 0.73 -13.52 17.36
CA THR A 112 1.85 -12.84 16.68
C THR A 112 2.64 -13.77 15.74
N THR A 113 2.85 -15.04 16.12
CA THR A 113 3.51 -16.04 15.25
C THR A 113 2.79 -16.22 13.92
N VAL A 114 1.48 -16.42 13.98
CA VAL A 114 0.64 -16.60 12.78
C VAL A 114 0.61 -15.31 11.97
N ALA A 115 0.45 -14.17 12.64
CA ALA A 115 0.43 -12.86 12.01
C ALA A 115 1.72 -12.60 11.21
N PHE A 116 2.90 -12.82 11.80
CA PHE A 116 4.18 -12.67 11.09
C PHE A 116 4.36 -13.67 9.96
N ALA A 117 3.96 -14.94 10.14
CA ALA A 117 4.06 -15.93 9.05
C ALA A 117 3.26 -15.50 7.81
N LEU A 118 2.07 -14.93 8.03
CA LEU A 118 1.20 -14.44 6.95
C LEU A 118 1.76 -13.20 6.24
N LEU A 119 2.50 -12.33 6.93
CA LEU A 119 3.05 -11.10 6.34
C LEU A 119 4.21 -11.31 5.36
N ARG A 120 4.84 -12.49 5.35
CA ARG A 120 6.00 -12.76 4.48
C ARG A 120 5.63 -12.56 3.01
N LYS A 121 4.68 -13.38 2.53
CA LYS A 121 4.27 -13.40 1.13
C LYS A 121 3.84 -12.03 0.57
N PRO A 122 2.92 -11.27 1.22
CA PRO A 122 2.48 -9.99 0.67
C PRO A 122 3.62 -8.98 0.56
N PHE A 123 4.46 -8.86 1.59
CA PHE A 123 5.45 -7.80 1.62
C PHE A 123 6.80 -8.17 1.00
N THR A 124 7.19 -9.45 0.91
CA THR A 124 8.44 -9.84 0.25
C THR A 124 8.26 -10.17 -1.22
N ASP A 125 7.18 -10.88 -1.58
CA ASP A 125 7.07 -11.48 -2.90
C ASP A 125 6.09 -10.71 -3.78
N GLU A 126 4.84 -10.56 -3.32
CA GLU A 126 3.76 -9.93 -4.09
C GLU A 126 4.02 -8.44 -4.31
N LEU A 127 4.44 -7.72 -3.26
CA LEU A 127 4.84 -6.33 -3.39
C LEU A 127 6.01 -6.15 -4.37
N THR A 128 6.98 -7.07 -4.41
CA THR A 128 8.07 -7.05 -5.39
C THR A 128 7.58 -7.19 -6.83
N ILE A 129 6.58 -8.04 -7.05
CA ILE A 129 5.93 -8.18 -8.37
C ILE A 129 5.28 -6.85 -8.77
N LEU A 130 4.52 -6.23 -7.85
CA LEU A 130 3.85 -4.94 -8.09
C LEU A 130 4.86 -3.81 -8.36
N GLU A 131 5.95 -3.76 -7.61
CA GLU A 131 7.05 -2.82 -7.80
C GLU A 131 7.66 -2.94 -9.21
N ARG A 132 7.92 -4.18 -9.66
CA ARG A 132 8.45 -4.44 -11.00
C ARG A 132 7.48 -4.04 -12.10
N LEU A 133 6.19 -4.31 -11.94
CA LEU A 133 5.14 -3.85 -12.87
C LEU A 133 5.04 -2.32 -12.95
N LEU A 134 5.32 -1.62 -11.84
CA LEU A 134 5.36 -0.17 -11.82
C LEU A 134 6.60 0.37 -12.55
N VAL A 135 7.77 -0.22 -12.31
CA VAL A 135 9.06 0.26 -12.85
C VAL A 135 9.24 -0.11 -14.32
N ASP A 136 8.94 -1.34 -14.72
CA ASP A 136 9.07 -1.78 -16.11
C ASP A 136 7.98 -2.81 -16.46
N PRO A 137 6.75 -2.35 -16.75
CA PRO A 137 5.65 -3.24 -17.10
C PRO A 137 5.99 -4.04 -18.37
N ASN A 138 6.59 -3.40 -19.38
CA ASN A 138 6.87 -4.06 -20.66
C ASN A 138 7.91 -5.18 -20.49
N GLY A 139 9.02 -4.90 -19.81
CA GLY A 139 10.02 -5.93 -19.54
C GLY A 139 9.52 -7.02 -18.61
N PHE A 140 8.64 -6.71 -17.64
CA PHE A 140 8.00 -7.73 -16.82
C PHE A 140 7.08 -8.63 -17.65
N ILE A 141 6.19 -8.08 -18.49
CA ILE A 141 5.28 -8.87 -19.34
C ILE A 141 6.06 -9.74 -20.33
N GLU A 142 7.13 -9.22 -20.94
CA GLU A 142 7.97 -10.00 -21.83
C GLU A 142 8.56 -11.22 -21.11
N ASN A 143 9.14 -11.05 -19.92
CA ASN A 143 9.71 -12.15 -19.14
C ASN A 143 8.64 -13.14 -18.63
N PHE A 144 7.53 -12.64 -18.10
CA PHE A 144 6.50 -13.45 -17.44
C PHE A 144 5.62 -14.21 -18.44
N TYR A 145 5.14 -13.51 -19.47
CA TYR A 145 4.06 -14.01 -20.32
C TYR A 145 4.56 -14.48 -21.70
N ILE A 146 5.53 -13.77 -22.29
CA ILE A 146 6.01 -14.07 -23.66
C ILE A 146 7.13 -15.11 -23.62
N GLU A 147 8.16 -14.89 -22.81
CA GLU A 147 9.27 -15.83 -22.67
C GLU A 147 8.94 -16.96 -21.68
N GLY A 148 8.25 -16.67 -20.59
CA GLY A 148 7.86 -17.64 -19.57
C GLY A 148 9.03 -18.18 -18.73
N ASP A 149 10.19 -17.52 -18.72
CA ASP A 149 11.37 -17.94 -17.95
C ASP A 149 11.22 -17.54 -16.47
N ILE A 150 10.89 -18.53 -15.63
CA ILE A 150 10.71 -18.38 -14.17
C ILE A 150 11.86 -17.59 -13.55
N SER A 151 13.10 -17.85 -13.97
CA SER A 151 14.27 -17.21 -13.38
C SER A 151 14.33 -15.70 -13.59
N LYS A 152 13.59 -15.18 -14.59
CA LYS A 152 13.55 -13.75 -14.92
C LYS A 152 12.43 -13.00 -14.21
N TYR A 153 11.40 -13.68 -13.70
CA TYR A 153 10.29 -13.02 -13.00
C TYR A 153 10.10 -13.45 -11.53
N ASP A 154 10.87 -14.42 -11.04
CA ASP A 154 10.89 -14.84 -9.64
C ASP A 154 11.26 -13.66 -8.70
N PRO A 155 10.36 -13.24 -7.78
CA PRO A 155 10.62 -12.15 -6.84
C PRO A 155 11.63 -12.52 -5.74
N SER A 156 11.95 -13.82 -5.58
CA SER A 156 12.90 -14.33 -4.58
C SER A 156 14.33 -14.52 -5.11
N SER A 157 14.57 -14.16 -6.38
CA SER A 157 15.86 -14.33 -7.05
C SER A 157 16.97 -13.52 -6.36
N ASP A 158 17.78 -14.21 -5.56
CA ASP A 158 18.83 -13.62 -4.71
C ASP A 158 20.25 -13.83 -5.27
N ARG A 159 20.39 -14.57 -6.38
CA ARG A 159 21.69 -15.03 -6.92
C ARG A 159 21.73 -14.98 -8.45
N GLY A 160 22.95 -14.87 -8.98
CA GLY A 160 23.21 -14.94 -10.42
C GLY A 160 22.85 -13.66 -11.17
N LYS A 161 22.66 -13.79 -12.49
CA LYS A 161 22.42 -12.64 -13.39
C LYS A 161 21.05 -11.98 -13.19
N ASN A 162 20.10 -12.69 -12.58
CA ASN A 162 18.74 -12.22 -12.36
C ASN A 162 18.52 -11.76 -10.91
N LYS A 163 19.60 -11.53 -10.15
CA LYS A 163 19.51 -11.01 -8.79
C LYS A 163 18.81 -9.65 -8.81
N ILE A 164 17.79 -9.49 -7.98
CA ILE A 164 17.07 -8.22 -7.84
C ILE A 164 17.88 -7.28 -6.93
N ASP A 165 18.10 -6.06 -7.41
CA ASP A 165 18.54 -4.94 -6.57
C ASP A 165 17.30 -4.30 -5.94
N HIS A 166 16.89 -4.81 -4.78
CA HIS A 166 15.65 -4.38 -4.13
C HIS A 166 15.69 -2.91 -3.72
N PHE A 167 16.84 -2.38 -3.28
CA PHE A 167 16.95 -0.97 -2.93
C PHE A 167 16.70 -0.09 -4.16
N LYS A 168 17.38 -0.41 -5.28
CA LYS A 168 17.18 0.31 -6.53
C LYS A 168 15.74 0.20 -7.04
N LEU A 169 15.13 -0.98 -6.93
CA LEU A 169 13.73 -1.19 -7.32
C LEU A 169 12.79 -0.28 -6.52
N ILE A 170 12.93 -0.25 -5.19
CA ILE A 170 12.15 0.61 -4.29
C ILE A 170 12.33 2.09 -4.66
N ASP A 171 13.59 2.49 -4.90
CA ASP A 171 13.93 3.87 -5.27
C ASP A 171 13.34 4.29 -6.63
N ASP A 172 13.42 3.40 -7.63
CA ASP A 172 12.82 3.63 -8.94
C ASP A 172 11.29 3.66 -8.89
N CYS A 173 10.65 2.85 -8.03
CA CYS A 173 9.22 2.97 -7.75
C CYS A 173 8.86 4.36 -7.22
N LYS A 174 9.60 4.85 -6.22
CA LYS A 174 9.36 6.18 -5.63
C LYS A 174 9.56 7.32 -6.61
N LYS A 175 10.50 7.21 -7.56
CA LYS A 175 10.66 8.19 -8.65
C LYS A 175 9.44 8.23 -9.58
N LYS A 176 8.72 7.12 -9.72
CA LYS A 176 7.49 7.03 -10.51
C LYS A 176 6.25 7.48 -9.75
N MET A 177 6.29 7.48 -8.41
CA MET A 177 5.18 7.97 -7.60
C MET A 177 4.94 9.47 -7.80
N LYS A 178 3.69 9.84 -8.06
CA LYS A 178 3.29 11.25 -8.15
C LYS A 178 3.38 11.95 -6.80
N TYR A 179 2.94 11.25 -5.76
CA TYR A 179 2.99 11.70 -4.38
C TYR A 179 3.98 10.80 -3.64
N ASN A 180 5.25 11.20 -3.68
CA ASN A 180 6.31 10.53 -2.96
C ASN A 180 6.22 10.98 -1.49
N LEU A 181 5.39 10.28 -0.72
CA LEU A 181 5.25 10.50 0.73
C LEU A 181 6.61 10.39 1.40
N LEU A 182 6.74 10.94 2.61
CA LEU A 182 8.03 11.07 3.31
C LEU A 182 8.61 9.74 3.85
N ILE A 183 8.36 8.62 3.17
CA ILE A 183 8.91 7.30 3.47
C ILE A 183 10.22 7.15 2.70
N PHE A 184 11.34 6.98 3.39
CA PHE A 184 12.66 6.81 2.75
C PHE A 184 12.80 5.45 2.07
N SER A 185 13.57 5.39 0.98
CA SER A 185 13.78 4.15 0.23
C SER A 185 14.56 3.16 1.10
N SER A 186 15.51 3.69 1.88
CA SER A 186 16.27 2.98 2.90
C SER A 186 15.36 2.31 3.93
N LEU A 187 14.41 3.04 4.52
CA LEU A 187 13.51 2.48 5.54
C LEU A 187 12.71 1.27 5.01
N VAL A 188 12.15 1.37 3.80
CA VAL A 188 11.40 0.26 3.19
C VAL A 188 12.32 -0.93 2.91
N TYR A 189 13.53 -0.66 2.44
CA TYR A 189 14.55 -1.70 2.21
C TYR A 189 14.97 -2.37 3.51
N ASP A 190 15.25 -1.59 4.55
CA ASP A 190 15.74 -2.09 5.84
C ASP A 190 14.68 -2.99 6.51
N ILE A 191 13.42 -2.56 6.50
CA ILE A 191 12.29 -3.34 7.02
C ILE A 191 12.11 -4.67 6.28
N ARG A 192 12.32 -4.72 4.96
CA ARG A 192 11.99 -5.90 4.11
C ARG A 192 13.17 -6.84 3.86
N TYR A 193 14.38 -6.31 3.74
CA TYR A 193 15.50 -7.01 3.11
C TYR A 193 16.82 -6.89 3.87
N ASP A 194 16.99 -5.89 4.74
CA ASP A 194 18.20 -5.83 5.56
C ASP A 194 18.14 -6.85 6.70
N LYS A 195 18.96 -7.88 6.57
CA LYS A 195 19.12 -8.94 7.57
C LYS A 195 19.82 -8.46 8.85
N SER A 196 20.37 -7.25 8.86
CA SER A 196 21.00 -6.63 10.03
C SER A 196 20.05 -5.74 10.83
N PHE A 197 18.93 -5.33 10.22
CA PHE A 197 17.93 -4.48 10.86
C PHE A 197 17.08 -5.29 11.84
N LYS A 198 17.31 -5.07 13.14
CA LYS A 198 16.62 -5.80 14.20
C LYS A 198 15.13 -5.48 14.20
N GLY A 199 14.31 -6.51 14.33
CA GLY A 199 12.85 -6.34 14.30
C GLY A 199 12.30 -6.05 12.90
N ALA A 200 13.10 -6.18 11.84
CA ALA A 200 12.63 -6.20 10.46
C ALA A 200 11.64 -7.35 10.23
N ILE A 201 10.77 -7.18 9.24
CA ILE A 201 9.83 -8.23 8.85
C ILE A 201 10.56 -9.50 8.40
N GLN A 202 11.75 -9.36 7.79
CA GLN A 202 12.53 -10.50 7.35
C GLN A 202 13.02 -11.37 8.51
N GLU A 203 13.47 -10.76 9.60
CA GLU A 203 13.88 -11.50 10.81
C GLU A 203 12.66 -12.21 11.42
N LEU A 204 11.58 -11.46 11.65
CA LEU A 204 10.40 -11.91 12.40
C LEU A 204 9.60 -12.98 11.62
N THR A 205 9.47 -12.84 10.30
CA THR A 205 8.83 -13.85 9.44
C THR A 205 9.65 -15.13 9.33
N ASN A 206 10.99 -15.04 9.34
CA ASN A 206 11.82 -16.24 9.34
C ASN A 206 11.73 -16.98 10.68
N LYS A 207 11.73 -16.25 11.81
CA LYS A 207 11.50 -16.82 13.14
C LYS A 207 10.11 -17.42 13.32
N SER A 208 9.09 -16.88 12.65
CA SER A 208 7.72 -17.42 12.71
C SER A 208 7.51 -18.68 11.86
N ILE A 209 8.25 -18.83 10.75
CA ILE A 209 8.12 -19.97 9.83
C ILE A 209 9.06 -21.12 10.23
N HIS A 210 10.29 -20.79 10.63
CA HIS A 210 11.28 -21.80 10.97
C HIS A 210 11.26 -22.08 12.46
N VAL A 211 10.94 -23.33 12.83
CA VAL A 211 10.98 -23.79 14.24
C VAL A 211 12.42 -23.77 14.79
N VAL A 212 13.40 -24.16 13.96
CA VAL A 212 14.84 -24.08 14.25
C VAL A 212 15.57 -23.64 12.99
N THR A 213 16.54 -22.73 13.12
CA THR A 213 17.40 -22.31 12.00
C THR A 213 18.82 -21.99 12.46
N ASN A 214 19.80 -22.31 11.60
CA ASN A 214 21.22 -22.01 11.83
C ASN A 214 21.73 -20.86 10.95
N HIS A 215 20.81 -20.05 10.40
CA HIS A 215 21.19 -18.93 9.56
C HIS A 215 21.74 -17.78 10.41
N ARG A 216 22.94 -17.28 10.09
CA ARG A 216 23.74 -16.37 10.93
C ARG A 216 23.04 -15.11 11.46
N HIS A 217 22.00 -14.64 10.77
CA HIS A 217 21.30 -13.38 11.11
C HIS A 217 20.10 -13.59 12.04
N TYR A 218 19.56 -14.80 12.14
CA TYR A 218 18.35 -15.09 12.92
C TYR A 218 18.40 -16.52 13.48
N GLN A 219 19.60 -16.95 13.86
CA GLN A 219 19.86 -18.27 14.41
C GLN A 219 19.01 -18.48 15.68
N THR A 220 18.39 -19.64 15.78
CA THR A 220 17.63 -20.03 16.98
C THR A 220 18.58 -20.21 18.16
N GLU A 221 18.21 -19.70 19.32
CA GLU A 221 19.02 -19.81 20.53
C GLU A 221 19.13 -21.27 21.01
N ALA A 222 20.16 -21.55 21.81
CA ALA A 222 20.37 -22.89 22.33
C ALA A 222 19.22 -23.29 23.27
N LYS A 223 18.59 -24.44 22.99
CA LYS A 223 17.41 -24.96 23.72
C LYS A 223 16.14 -24.10 23.55
N ASP A 224 16.05 -23.35 22.46
CA ASP A 224 14.85 -22.60 22.08
C ASP A 224 14.21 -23.17 20.80
N LEU A 225 12.93 -22.86 20.56
CA LEU A 225 12.16 -23.17 19.36
C LEU A 225 11.54 -21.89 18.76
N ASN A 226 12.28 -20.78 18.80
CA ASN A 226 11.86 -19.45 18.37
C ASN A 226 10.49 -19.07 19.00
N PHE A 227 9.56 -18.61 18.16
CA PHE A 227 8.26 -18.09 18.56
C PHE A 227 7.35 -19.11 19.26
N ILE A 228 7.67 -20.41 19.27
CA ILE A 228 6.92 -21.38 20.07
C ILE A 228 7.06 -21.07 21.57
N PHE A 229 8.25 -20.66 22.01
CA PHE A 229 8.50 -20.33 23.41
C PHE A 229 8.50 -18.81 23.65
N ASP A 230 9.11 -18.04 22.76
CA ASP A 230 9.29 -16.60 22.96
C ASP A 230 8.02 -15.76 22.82
N ALA A 231 7.09 -16.16 21.95
CA ALA A 231 5.94 -15.33 21.60
C ALA A 231 4.98 -15.17 22.78
N VAL A 232 4.89 -16.16 23.67
CA VAL A 232 3.96 -16.15 24.82
C VAL A 232 4.41 -15.19 25.91
N SER A 233 5.73 -15.06 26.13
CA SER A 233 6.29 -14.18 27.16
C SER A 233 6.45 -12.72 26.71
N ASN A 234 6.48 -12.47 25.39
CA ASN A 234 6.83 -11.16 24.82
C ASN A 234 5.78 -10.64 23.83
N VAL A 235 4.50 -10.98 24.04
CA VAL A 235 3.40 -10.63 23.13
C VAL A 235 3.40 -9.13 22.78
N ASP A 236 3.51 -8.25 23.77
CA ASP A 236 3.46 -6.79 23.56
C ASP A 236 4.61 -6.29 22.69
N GLN A 237 5.83 -6.77 22.92
CA GLN A 237 6.99 -6.42 22.09
C GLN A 237 6.78 -6.87 20.63
N TYR A 238 6.23 -8.07 20.44
CA TYR A 238 5.92 -8.58 19.11
C TYR A 238 4.75 -7.86 18.44
N LEU A 239 3.75 -7.41 19.20
CA LEU A 239 2.67 -6.56 18.70
C LEU A 239 3.20 -5.19 18.28
N HIS A 240 4.08 -4.57 19.06
CA HIS A 240 4.77 -3.33 18.67
C HIS A 240 5.54 -3.50 17.37
N ALA A 241 6.38 -4.55 17.29
CA ALA A 241 7.12 -4.82 16.06
C ALA A 241 6.18 -5.12 14.87
N PHE A 242 5.09 -5.85 15.10
CA PHE A 242 4.11 -6.16 14.07
C PHE A 242 3.47 -4.89 13.52
N TYR A 243 2.88 -4.05 14.38
CA TYR A 243 2.16 -2.86 13.95
C TYR A 243 3.09 -1.80 13.36
N THR A 244 4.31 -1.65 13.86
CA THR A 244 5.33 -0.76 13.26
C THR A 244 5.66 -1.18 11.83
N ASN A 245 6.03 -2.45 11.62
CA ASN A 245 6.36 -2.95 10.29
C ASN A 245 5.15 -2.93 9.35
N CYS A 246 4.00 -3.42 9.83
CA CYS A 246 2.77 -3.48 9.05
C CYS A 246 2.32 -2.10 8.59
N TYR A 247 2.36 -1.09 9.48
CA TYR A 247 2.01 0.28 9.14
C TYR A 247 2.85 0.84 8.00
N TYR A 248 4.19 0.81 8.11
CA TYR A 248 5.07 1.37 7.08
C TYR A 248 4.93 0.65 5.74
N LEU A 249 4.79 -0.68 5.79
CA LEU A 249 4.66 -1.49 4.59
C LEU A 249 3.29 -1.33 3.94
N LEU A 250 2.20 -1.18 4.70
CA LEU A 250 0.88 -0.83 4.17
C LEU A 250 0.88 0.55 3.53
N LEU A 251 1.48 1.53 4.19
CA LEU A 251 1.57 2.90 3.69
C LEU A 251 2.31 2.95 2.34
N TYR A 252 3.43 2.22 2.25
CA TYR A 252 4.20 2.09 1.02
C TYR A 252 3.44 1.29 -0.05
N SER A 253 2.86 0.14 0.31
CA SER A 253 2.13 -0.73 -0.60
C SER A 253 0.93 -0.01 -1.21
N ALA A 254 0.13 0.69 -0.40
CA ALA A 254 -0.96 1.51 -0.88
C ALA A 254 -0.48 2.56 -1.89
N SER A 255 0.67 3.20 -1.65
CA SER A 255 1.24 4.17 -2.60
C SER A 255 1.69 3.52 -3.92
N VAL A 256 2.30 2.32 -3.89
CA VAL A 256 2.66 1.55 -5.10
C VAL A 256 1.41 1.15 -5.88
N ILE A 257 0.42 0.61 -5.18
CA ILE A 257 -0.83 0.14 -5.78
C ILE A 257 -1.59 1.31 -6.40
N ASP A 258 -1.68 2.45 -5.72
CA ASP A 258 -2.20 3.71 -6.24
C ASP A 258 -1.61 4.10 -7.60
N GLU A 259 -0.29 4.05 -7.74
CA GLU A 259 0.37 4.35 -9.01
C GLU A 259 0.00 3.38 -10.13
N LEU A 260 -0.14 2.10 -9.81
CA LEU A 260 -0.47 1.06 -10.78
C LEU A 260 -1.86 1.22 -11.37
N TYR A 261 -2.85 1.68 -10.61
CA TYR A 261 -4.19 1.87 -11.13
C TYR A 261 -4.45 3.31 -11.63
N PHE A 262 -3.94 4.35 -10.97
CA PHE A 262 -4.15 5.74 -11.42
C PHE A 262 -3.40 6.09 -12.71
N ARG A 263 -2.49 5.23 -13.18
CA ARG A 263 -1.96 5.36 -14.55
C ARG A 263 -3.02 5.14 -15.63
N TYR A 264 -4.09 4.40 -15.32
CA TYR A 264 -5.21 4.09 -16.21
C TYR A 264 -6.44 4.95 -15.93
N LEU A 265 -6.52 5.55 -14.74
CA LEU A 265 -7.65 6.37 -14.28
C LEU A 265 -7.26 7.86 -14.31
N THR A 266 -7.32 8.46 -15.50
CA THR A 266 -6.74 9.79 -15.76
C THR A 266 -7.74 10.94 -15.79
N ASP A 267 -9.04 10.68 -15.63
CA ASP A 267 -10.05 11.72 -15.58
C ASP A 267 -9.99 12.55 -14.28
N HIS A 268 -10.77 13.64 -14.23
CA HIS A 268 -10.66 14.65 -13.18
C HIS A 268 -11.04 14.11 -11.79
N GLU A 269 -12.12 13.34 -11.69
CA GLU A 269 -12.60 12.74 -10.45
C GLU A 269 -11.51 11.85 -9.83
N HIS A 270 -10.88 11.00 -10.64
CA HIS A 270 -9.79 10.14 -10.19
C HIS A 270 -8.52 10.89 -9.77
N LYS A 271 -8.24 12.06 -10.36
CA LYS A 271 -7.13 12.91 -9.90
C LYS A 271 -7.41 13.46 -8.50
N THR A 272 -8.65 13.85 -8.21
CA THR A 272 -9.06 14.32 -6.88
C THR A 272 -9.00 13.19 -5.87
N LEU A 273 -9.54 12.01 -6.21
CA LEU A 273 -9.48 10.80 -5.37
C LEU A 273 -8.04 10.42 -5.01
N ARG A 274 -7.13 10.41 -5.99
CA ARG A 274 -5.71 10.14 -5.79
C ARG A 274 -5.06 11.09 -4.79
N LYS A 275 -5.36 12.39 -4.88
CA LYS A 275 -4.85 13.38 -3.94
C LYS A 275 -5.43 13.17 -2.55
N SER A 276 -6.73 12.89 -2.43
CA SER A 276 -7.40 12.61 -1.17
C SER A 276 -6.75 11.42 -0.45
N LYS A 277 -6.53 10.33 -1.18
CA LYS A 277 -5.81 9.15 -0.67
C LYS A 277 -4.40 9.47 -0.19
N ALA A 278 -3.63 10.21 -0.99
CA ALA A 278 -2.28 10.65 -0.60
C ALA A 278 -2.30 11.54 0.65
N LEU A 279 -3.30 12.42 0.78
CA LEU A 279 -3.49 13.28 1.95
C LEU A 279 -3.79 12.47 3.21
N ARG A 280 -4.71 11.50 3.14
CA ARG A 280 -5.01 10.61 4.27
C ARG A 280 -3.77 9.83 4.70
N ARG A 281 -2.97 9.34 3.76
CA ARG A 281 -1.71 8.66 4.06
C ARG A 281 -0.70 9.58 4.75
N LEU A 282 -0.57 10.82 4.30
CA LEU A 282 0.26 11.82 4.97
C LEU A 282 -0.21 12.11 6.41
N ILE A 283 -1.53 12.26 6.61
CA ILE A 283 -2.12 12.46 7.94
C ILE A 283 -1.84 11.23 8.82
N SER A 284 -1.92 10.01 8.28
CA SER A 284 -1.60 8.81 9.06
C SER A 284 -0.18 8.88 9.65
N MET A 285 0.79 9.46 8.93
CA MET A 285 2.17 9.59 9.41
C MET A 285 2.26 10.50 10.64
N VAL A 286 1.43 11.53 10.66
CA VAL A 286 1.30 12.46 11.78
C VAL A 286 0.60 11.79 12.98
N LEU A 287 -0.43 10.98 12.73
CA LEU A 287 -1.20 10.32 13.79
C LEU A 287 -0.41 9.22 14.50
N VAL A 288 0.49 8.52 13.80
CA VAL A 288 1.30 7.46 14.40
C VAL A 288 2.60 7.96 15.04
N ARG A 289 2.84 9.27 15.11
CA ARG A 289 4.12 9.83 15.60
C ARG A 289 4.45 9.35 17.02
N ASP A 290 3.44 9.26 17.88
CA ASP A 290 3.59 8.89 19.30
C ASP A 290 3.77 7.37 19.47
N PHE A 291 3.49 6.58 18.44
CA PHE A 291 3.76 5.14 18.38
C PHE A 291 5.20 4.84 17.91
N ARG A 292 5.93 5.84 17.41
CA ARG A 292 7.30 5.68 16.90
C ARG A 292 8.31 6.05 17.98
N GLU A 293 9.38 5.26 18.08
CA GLU A 293 10.53 5.58 18.95
C GLU A 293 11.58 6.46 18.24
N ASP A 294 11.40 6.79 16.96
CA ASP A 294 12.39 7.52 16.15
C ASP A 294 12.16 9.04 16.16
N GLU A 295 12.99 9.74 16.92
CA GLU A 295 12.97 11.21 17.06
C GLU A 295 13.27 11.97 15.76
N SER A 296 13.98 11.36 14.79
CA SER A 296 14.49 12.06 13.61
C SER A 296 13.38 12.58 12.68
N ASN A 297 12.22 11.91 12.69
CA ASN A 297 11.07 12.26 11.85
C ASN A 297 10.05 13.18 12.55
N ILE A 298 10.16 13.37 13.87
CA ILE A 298 9.17 14.14 14.65
C ILE A 298 9.11 15.59 14.17
N ASN A 299 10.26 16.23 13.94
CA ASN A 299 10.34 17.62 13.47
C ASN A 299 9.61 17.83 12.13
N ILE A 300 9.67 16.87 11.21
CA ILE A 300 9.01 16.99 9.90
C ILE A 300 7.49 16.83 10.04
N LEU A 301 7.05 15.92 10.91
CA LEU A 301 5.62 15.71 11.18
C LEU A 301 4.99 16.92 11.89
N GLU A 302 5.71 17.57 12.80
CA GLU A 302 5.30 18.84 13.41
C GLU A 302 5.19 19.96 12.38
N ILE A 303 6.13 20.04 11.43
CA ILE A 303 6.04 20.99 10.32
C ILE A 303 4.77 20.72 9.51
N ILE A 304 4.49 19.47 9.16
CA ILE A 304 3.27 19.08 8.42
C ILE A 304 2.03 19.51 9.18
N LEU A 305 1.92 19.16 10.46
CA LEU A 305 0.83 19.60 11.35
C LEU A 305 0.66 21.12 11.32
N SER A 306 1.76 21.87 11.47
CA SER A 306 1.71 23.33 11.45
C SER A 306 1.24 23.89 10.11
N ILE A 307 1.52 23.23 8.99
CA ILE A 307 1.01 23.62 7.67
C ILE A 307 -0.48 23.32 7.61
N PHE A 308 -0.92 22.15 8.12
CA PHE A 308 -2.33 21.82 8.21
C PHE A 308 -3.12 22.89 8.99
N GLU A 309 -2.64 23.24 10.18
CA GLU A 309 -3.24 24.24 11.06
C GLU A 309 -3.13 25.69 10.52
N LYS A 310 -2.37 25.95 9.45
CA LYS A 310 -2.36 27.26 8.79
C LYS A 310 -3.37 27.36 7.65
N ASN A 311 -3.88 26.23 7.17
CA ASN A 311 -4.84 26.18 6.07
C ASN A 311 -6.27 26.32 6.60
N LYS A 312 -6.78 27.56 6.62
CA LYS A 312 -8.17 27.81 7.00
C LYS A 312 -9.13 27.07 6.08
N ILE A 313 -10.26 26.63 6.62
CA ILE A 313 -11.37 25.97 5.92
C ILE A 313 -12.58 26.90 5.99
N THR A 314 -13.28 27.05 4.87
CA THR A 314 -14.53 27.81 4.80
C THR A 314 -15.69 26.83 4.66
N CYS A 315 -16.63 26.83 5.61
CA CYS A 315 -17.83 26.00 5.53
C CYS A 315 -18.74 26.50 4.40
N SER A 316 -19.12 25.65 3.47
CA SER A 316 -19.97 26.00 2.33
C SER A 316 -21.41 26.35 2.71
N ARG A 317 -21.89 25.90 3.88
CA ARG A 317 -23.25 26.17 4.36
C ARG A 317 -23.40 27.50 5.10
N CYS A 318 -22.52 27.78 6.06
CA CYS A 318 -22.62 28.98 6.89
C CYS A 318 -21.55 30.04 6.60
N ASN A 319 -20.63 29.79 5.66
CA ASN A 319 -19.48 30.63 5.33
C ASN A 319 -18.53 30.91 6.51
N PHE A 320 -18.64 30.14 7.60
CA PHE A 320 -17.72 30.25 8.71
C PHE A 320 -16.33 29.78 8.29
N GLU A 321 -15.34 30.64 8.53
CA GLU A 321 -13.94 30.33 8.30
C GLU A 321 -13.30 29.91 9.61
N PHE A 322 -12.71 28.72 9.64
CA PHE A 322 -12.05 28.17 10.83
C PHE A 322 -10.74 27.50 10.47
N THR A 323 -9.86 27.39 11.46
CA THR A 323 -8.61 26.65 11.34
C THR A 323 -8.84 25.21 11.80
N PRO A 324 -8.48 24.20 10.99
CA PRO A 324 -8.57 22.81 11.42
C PRO A 324 -7.56 22.54 12.54
N THR A 325 -7.96 21.70 13.48
CA THR A 325 -7.15 21.22 14.61
C THR A 325 -6.62 19.80 14.35
N GLY A 326 -5.72 19.30 15.20
CA GLY A 326 -5.30 17.90 15.15
C GLY A 326 -6.46 16.90 15.20
N THR A 327 -7.51 17.20 15.97
CA THR A 327 -8.73 16.37 16.04
C THR A 327 -9.52 16.39 14.73
N ASP A 328 -9.55 17.52 14.02
CA ASP A 328 -10.20 17.60 12.69
C ASP A 328 -9.44 16.76 11.65
N LEU A 329 -8.11 16.69 11.74
CA LEU A 329 -7.28 15.84 10.88
C LEU A 329 -7.51 14.36 11.14
N GLU A 330 -7.56 13.99 12.42
CA GLU A 330 -7.89 12.64 12.84
C GLU A 330 -9.28 12.24 12.34
N TYR A 331 -10.27 13.12 12.52
CA TYR A 331 -11.62 12.88 12.02
C TYR A 331 -11.65 12.74 10.49
N TYR A 332 -10.92 13.58 9.76
CA TYR A 332 -10.79 13.45 8.30
C TYR A 332 -10.10 12.15 7.88
N PHE A 333 -9.10 11.69 8.63
CA PHE A 333 -8.44 10.41 8.35
C PHE A 333 -9.42 9.25 8.42
N PHE A 334 -10.29 9.21 9.44
CA PHE A 334 -11.24 8.12 9.64
C PHE A 334 -12.52 8.25 8.79
N GLU A 335 -13.05 9.46 8.62
CA GLU A 335 -14.39 9.71 8.06
C GLU A 335 -14.39 10.43 6.71
N GLU A 336 -13.21 10.83 6.20
CA GLU A 336 -13.05 11.60 4.94
C GLU A 336 -13.83 12.92 4.93
N ASN A 337 -14.12 13.47 6.10
CA ASN A 337 -14.89 14.70 6.25
C ASN A 337 -14.37 15.55 7.41
N ILE A 338 -14.84 16.79 7.51
CA ILE A 338 -14.58 17.70 8.64
C ILE A 338 -15.91 18.35 9.02
N LYS A 339 -16.18 18.49 10.32
CA LYS A 339 -17.39 19.16 10.80
C LYS A 339 -17.12 20.64 11.04
N CYS A 340 -18.02 21.49 10.55
CA CYS A 340 -17.97 22.91 10.84
C CYS A 340 -18.27 23.15 12.33
N PRO A 341 -17.42 23.86 13.08
CA PRO A 341 -17.63 24.10 14.51
C PRO A 341 -18.82 25.03 14.79
N GLN A 342 -19.27 25.84 13.80
CA GLN A 342 -20.39 26.75 13.97
C GLN A 342 -21.75 26.10 13.69
N CYS A 343 -21.89 25.38 12.56
CA CYS A 343 -23.18 24.82 12.14
C CYS A 343 -23.27 23.30 12.25
N LEU A 344 -22.17 22.63 12.64
CA LEU A 344 -22.03 21.18 12.78
C LEU A 344 -22.25 20.37 11.49
N ASP A 345 -22.39 21.06 10.36
CA ASP A 345 -22.50 20.43 9.05
C ASP A 345 -21.14 20.00 8.53
N TYR A 346 -21.14 19.01 7.65
CA TYR A 346 -19.96 18.55 6.96
C TYR A 346 -19.46 19.63 5.99
N THR A 347 -18.14 19.82 5.93
CA THR A 347 -17.52 20.80 5.03
C THR A 347 -17.19 20.24 3.66
N ILE A 348 -17.18 18.92 3.52
CA ILE A 348 -16.90 18.19 2.28
C ILE A 348 -18.16 17.39 1.92
N ASN A 349 -19.03 17.95 1.09
CA ASN A 349 -20.31 17.34 0.66
C ASN A 349 -20.39 17.11 -0.85
N SER A 350 -19.33 17.46 -1.59
CA SER A 350 -19.26 17.35 -3.05
C SER A 350 -17.81 17.21 -3.51
N ASP A 351 -17.61 16.66 -4.72
CA ASP A 351 -16.28 16.50 -5.31
C ASP A 351 -15.54 17.83 -5.46
N LYS A 352 -16.27 18.92 -5.71
CA LYS A 352 -15.71 20.27 -5.81
C LYS A 352 -15.17 20.77 -4.47
N GLU A 353 -15.84 20.46 -3.37
CA GLU A 353 -15.38 20.82 -2.03
C GLU A 353 -14.19 19.95 -1.61
N LEU A 354 -14.20 18.66 -1.96
CA LEU A 354 -13.05 17.77 -1.77
C LEU A 354 -11.84 18.28 -2.56
N GLU A 355 -12.01 18.66 -3.82
CA GLU A 355 -10.94 19.25 -4.64
C GLU A 355 -10.40 20.55 -4.03
N SER A 356 -11.29 21.46 -3.60
CA SER A 356 -10.93 22.71 -2.93
C SER A 356 -10.20 22.47 -1.60
N PHE A 357 -10.58 21.42 -0.86
CA PHE A 357 -9.91 21.06 0.39
C PHE A 357 -8.51 20.49 0.11
N VAL A 358 -8.42 19.45 -0.73
CA VAL A 358 -7.17 18.74 -0.96
C VAL A 358 -6.15 19.59 -1.73
N SER A 359 -6.60 20.48 -2.63
CA SER A 359 -5.71 21.40 -3.35
C SER A 359 -4.91 22.33 -2.44
N ARG A 360 -5.42 22.66 -1.24
CA ARG A 360 -4.70 23.46 -0.23
C ARG A 360 -3.45 22.75 0.30
N PHE A 361 -3.41 21.43 0.19
CA PHE A 361 -2.32 20.58 0.67
C PHE A 361 -1.38 20.10 -0.44
N GLU A 362 -1.57 20.54 -1.69
CA GLU A 362 -0.73 20.12 -2.82
C GLU A 362 0.75 20.44 -2.61
N ILE A 363 1.07 21.55 -1.97
CA ILE A 363 2.46 21.92 -1.70
C ILE A 363 3.13 20.83 -0.85
N ILE A 364 2.44 20.31 0.16
CA ILE A 364 2.97 19.27 1.05
C ILE A 364 3.05 17.92 0.34
N LEU A 365 2.01 17.58 -0.43
CA LEU A 365 1.96 16.34 -1.21
C LEU A 365 3.07 16.25 -2.27
N ASN A 366 3.58 17.39 -2.74
CA ASN A 366 4.67 17.47 -3.72
C ASN A 366 6.05 17.63 -3.08
N VAL A 367 6.17 17.63 -1.75
CA VAL A 367 7.49 17.63 -1.09
C VAL A 367 8.19 16.34 -1.46
N LYS A 368 9.26 16.45 -2.25
CA LYS A 368 10.14 15.32 -2.54
C LYS A 368 11.15 15.19 -1.42
N ASN A 369 11.25 14.00 -0.83
CA ASN A 369 12.42 13.63 -0.06
C ASN A 369 13.64 13.72 -0.98
N THR A 370 14.54 14.67 -0.68
CA THR A 370 15.91 14.62 -1.15
C THR A 370 16.67 13.84 -0.10
N GLU A 371 17.12 12.63 -0.45
CA GLU A 371 18.05 11.85 0.39
C GLU A 371 19.43 12.52 0.41
#